data_AF-A0A1W2EGQ3-F1
#
_entry.id   AF-A0A1W2EGQ3-F1
#
_cell.length_a   1.000
_cell.length_b   1.000
_cell.length_c   1.000
_cell.angle_alpha   90.00
_cell.angle_beta   90.00
_cell.angle_gamma   90.00
#
_symmetry.space_group_name_H-M   'P 1'
#
loop_
_entity.id
_entity.type
_entity.pdbx_description
1 polymer ?
#
loop_
_entity_poly.entity_id
_entity_poly.type
_entity_poly.pdbx_seq_one_letter_code
_entity_poly.pdbx_strand_id
1 'polypeptide(L)'
;MSFSSPKFLKGSIILALIDLLIIWLWAINSDHGPESAMVVYIVVPFAFAINIIIGVILFFTKRVYSPMFFINCIVASVITYWIFTLELSNQYKEPFNAWSFNFQDTTFKITKWNKYNEFSISYSKNPRSSTGFLDGKCEQKKDTLLLIANSKSMRIHHGKLYNFRKSKNPISLKICD
;
A
#
# COMPACT_ATOMS: atom_id res chain seq x y z
N MET A 1 18.03 9.50 38.14
CA MET A 1 16.98 8.45 38.18
C MET A 1 17.53 7.25 37.44
N SER A 2 17.87 6.15 38.13
CA SER A 2 18.42 4.96 37.49
C SER A 2 17.29 4.17 36.83
N PHE A 3 17.25 4.17 35.49
CA PHE A 3 16.24 3.49 34.68
C PHE A 3 16.50 1.98 34.52
N SER A 4 17.52 1.42 35.19
CA SER A 4 17.90 0.02 35.07
C SER A 4 17.15 -0.87 36.06
N SER A 5 15.87 -1.12 35.77
CA SER A 5 15.09 -2.17 36.41
C SER A 5 14.59 -3.13 35.34
N PRO A 6 14.84 -4.46 35.44
CA PRO A 6 14.39 -5.43 34.44
C PRO A 6 12.86 -5.43 34.27
N LYS A 7 12.11 -4.99 35.29
CA LYS A 7 10.65 -4.82 35.23
C LYS A 7 10.25 -3.63 34.34
N PHE A 8 11.04 -2.57 34.34
CA PHE A 8 10.79 -1.38 33.53
C PHE A 8 10.99 -1.70 32.04
N LEU A 9 12.11 -2.37 31.72
CA LEU A 9 12.44 -2.78 30.36
C LEU A 9 11.41 -3.76 29.78
N LYS A 10 10.98 -4.75 30.58
CA LYS A 10 9.93 -5.71 30.19
C LYS A 10 8.60 -5.02 29.90
N GLY A 11 8.23 -4.00 30.69
CA GLY A 11 7.02 -3.21 30.48
C GLY A 11 7.02 -2.46 29.14
N SER A 12 8.13 -1.77 28.83
CA SER A 12 8.27 -1.05 27.56
C SER A 12 8.22 -1.98 26.34
N ILE A 13 8.81 -3.18 26.42
CA ILE A 13 8.75 -4.15 25.31
C ILE A 13 7.31 -4.65 25.09
N ILE A 14 6.58 -4.96 26.17
CA ILE A 14 5.17 -5.38 26.06
C ILE A 14 4.33 -4.28 25.44
N LEU A 15 4.56 -3.02 25.82
CA LEU A 15 3.83 -1.87 25.28
C LEU A 15 4.08 -1.71 23.77
N ALA A 16 5.34 -1.78 23.33
CA ALA A 16 5.70 -1.72 21.92
C ALA A 16 5.06 -2.85 21.10
N LEU A 17 4.95 -4.07 21.67
CA LEU A 17 4.28 -5.19 21.02
C LEU A 17 2.77 -4.97 20.87
N ILE A 18 2.12 -4.36 21.87
CA ILE A 18 0.68 -4.03 21.80
C ILE A 18 0.44 -2.99 20.71
N ASP A 19 1.24 -1.92 20.66
CA ASP A 19 1.13 -0.90 19.62
C ASP A 19 1.30 -1.50 18.22
N LEU A 20 2.30 -2.37 18.06
CA LEU A 20 2.52 -3.13 16.83
C LEU A 20 1.31 -3.96 16.43
N LEU A 21 0.72 -4.68 17.38
CA LEU A 21 -0.44 -5.53 17.13
C LEU A 21 -1.67 -4.71 16.71
N ILE A 22 -1.90 -3.57 17.35
CA ILE A 22 -3.00 -2.66 16.98
C ILE A 22 -2.79 -2.11 15.57
N ILE A 23 -1.58 -1.63 15.27
CA ILE A 23 -1.23 -1.09 13.95
C ILE A 23 -1.36 -2.18 12.87
N TRP A 24 -0.89 -3.39 13.16
CA TRP A 24 -0.97 -4.53 12.26
C TRP A 24 -2.42 -4.94 11.96
N LEU A 25 -3.26 -5.06 12.99
CA LEU A 25 -4.69 -5.37 12.82
C LEU A 25 -5.43 -4.29 12.03
N TRP A 26 -5.09 -3.02 12.25
CA TRP A 26 -5.63 -1.93 11.46
C TRP A 26 -5.17 -2.00 10.00
N ALA A 27 -3.89 -2.29 9.76
CA ALA A 27 -3.32 -2.39 8.42
C ALA A 27 -3.92 -3.53 7.58
N ILE A 28 -4.18 -4.70 8.19
CA ILE A 28 -4.81 -5.84 7.49
C ILE A 28 -6.27 -5.53 7.10
N ASN A 29 -7.00 -4.81 7.94
CA ASN A 29 -8.41 -4.51 7.71
C ASN A 29 -8.65 -3.30 6.80
N SER A 30 -7.60 -2.55 6.49
CA SER A 30 -7.70 -1.38 5.63
C SER A 30 -7.36 -1.79 4.21
N ASP A 31 -8.33 -1.66 3.29
CA ASP A 31 -8.18 -1.94 1.85
C ASP A 31 -7.32 -0.84 1.20
N HIS A 32 -6.03 -0.83 1.54
CA HIS A 32 -5.07 0.06 0.95
C HIS A 32 -4.60 -0.57 -0.36
N GLY A 33 -5.13 -0.08 -1.49
CA GLY A 33 -4.60 -0.36 -2.82
C GLY A 33 -3.14 0.13 -2.99
N PRO A 34 -2.64 0.33 -4.22
CA PRO A 34 -1.25 0.74 -4.49
C PRO A 34 -0.83 2.09 -3.87
N GLU A 35 -1.75 2.82 -3.24
CA GLU A 35 -1.49 4.04 -2.44
C GLU A 35 -1.04 3.74 -0.99
N SER A 36 -0.67 2.50 -0.67
CA SER A 36 -0.16 2.03 0.62
C SER A 36 0.96 2.89 1.24
N ALA A 37 1.70 3.66 0.43
CA ALA A 37 2.73 4.58 0.91
C ALA A 37 2.16 5.74 1.76
N MET A 38 0.92 6.18 1.53
CA MET A 38 0.29 7.25 2.32
C MET A 38 0.04 6.81 3.77
N VAL A 39 -0.10 5.50 4.00
CA VAL A 39 -0.38 4.91 5.31
C VAL A 39 0.70 5.27 6.33
N VAL A 40 1.97 5.29 5.92
CA VAL A 40 3.10 5.62 6.81
C VAL A 40 2.96 7.04 7.37
N TYR A 41 2.53 7.98 6.54
CA TYR A 41 2.34 9.38 6.92
C TYR A 41 1.18 9.60 7.89
N ILE A 42 0.26 8.65 8.00
CA ILE A 42 -0.87 8.73 8.93
C ILE A 42 -0.55 7.92 10.19
N VAL A 43 -0.18 6.65 10.04
CA VAL A 43 -0.03 5.71 11.16
C VAL A 43 1.13 6.10 12.08
N VAL A 44 2.27 6.52 11.54
CA VAL A 44 3.45 6.85 12.37
C VAL A 44 3.18 8.08 13.28
N PRO A 45 2.62 9.20 12.78
CA PRO A 45 2.23 10.32 13.64
C PRO A 45 1.14 9.96 14.65
N PHE A 46 0.16 9.13 14.28
CA PHE A 46 -0.88 8.68 15.21
C PHE A 46 -0.31 7.85 16.36
N ALA A 47 0.56 6.88 16.07
CA ALA A 47 1.23 6.07 17.09
C ALA A 47 2.09 6.91 18.04
N PHE A 48 2.75 7.95 17.51
CA PHE A 48 3.51 8.91 18.29
C PHE A 48 2.61 9.73 19.23
N ALA A 49 1.54 10.31 18.68
CA ALA A 49 0.63 11.19 19.41
C ALA A 49 -0.10 10.44 20.54
N ILE A 50 -0.59 9.24 20.28
CA ILE A 50 -1.30 8.41 21.27
C ILE A 50 -0.38 8.10 22.45
N ASN A 51 0.86 7.65 22.19
CA ASN A 51 1.82 7.36 23.25
C ASN A 51 2.16 8.60 24.08
N ILE A 52 2.29 9.79 23.47
CA ILE A 52 2.49 11.05 24.20
C ILE A 52 1.28 11.37 25.07
N ILE A 53 0.06 11.30 24.53
CA ILE A 53 -1.16 11.62 25.27
C ILE A 53 -1.28 10.72 26.51
N ILE A 54 -1.07 9.41 26.35
CA ILE A 54 -1.09 8.47 27.47
C ILE A 54 0.04 8.77 28.46
N GLY A 55 1.24 9.08 27.97
CA GLY A 55 2.39 9.47 28.80
C GLY A 55 2.11 10.70 29.66
N VAL A 56 1.42 11.71 29.11
CA VAL A 56 1.00 12.92 29.82
C VAL A 56 -0.08 12.60 30.85
N ILE A 57 -1.10 11.81 30.51
CA ILE A 57 -2.14 11.40 31.47
C ILE A 57 -1.52 10.63 32.65
N LEU A 58 -0.60 9.72 32.36
CA LEU A 58 0.12 8.96 33.38
C LEU A 58 1.08 9.83 34.18
N PHE A 59 1.58 10.94 33.64
CA PHE A 59 2.43 11.86 34.38
C PHE A 59 1.67 12.45 35.58
N PHE A 60 0.40 12.80 35.37
CA PHE A 60 -0.47 13.37 36.42
C PHE A 60 -1.06 12.31 37.36
N THR A 61 -1.35 11.10 36.86
CA THR A 61 -2.02 10.06 37.66
C THR A 61 -1.05 9.06 38.29
N LYS A 62 -0.13 8.48 37.50
CA LYS A 62 0.81 7.43 37.93
C LYS A 62 2.22 7.67 37.36
N ARG A 63 2.88 8.69 37.92
CA ARG A 63 4.17 9.24 37.46
C ARG A 63 5.28 8.21 37.21
N VAL A 64 5.24 7.07 37.90
CA VAL A 64 6.22 5.97 37.74
C VAL A 64 6.19 5.34 36.34
N TYR A 65 5.02 5.25 35.71
CA TYR A 65 4.84 4.62 34.39
C TYR A 65 4.97 5.61 33.23
N SER A 66 4.79 6.90 33.49
CA SER A 66 4.82 7.96 32.47
C SER A 66 6.09 7.97 31.60
N PRO A 67 7.32 7.80 32.14
CA PRO A 67 8.53 7.73 31.34
C PRO A 67 8.54 6.57 30.32
N MET A 68 7.86 5.46 30.60
CA MET A 68 7.80 4.32 29.66
C MET A 68 7.12 4.71 28.36
N PHE A 69 6.06 5.51 28.42
CA PHE A 69 5.29 5.93 27.24
C PHE A 69 6.02 6.99 26.41
N PHE A 70 6.82 7.85 27.04
CA PHE A 70 7.69 8.78 26.31
C PHE A 70 8.84 8.08 25.59
N ILE A 71 9.42 7.03 26.19
CA ILE A 71 10.40 6.19 25.48
C ILE A 71 9.70 5.42 24.36
N ASN A 72 8.51 4.87 24.64
CA ASN A 72 7.76 4.09 23.69
C ASN A 72 7.26 4.91 22.49
N CYS A 73 6.93 6.20 22.64
CA CYS A 73 6.51 7.00 21.49
C CYS A 73 7.61 7.08 20.41
N ILE A 74 8.87 7.18 20.82
CA ILE A 74 10.00 7.18 19.88
C ILE A 74 10.22 5.78 19.30
N VAL A 75 10.31 4.76 20.17
CA VAL A 75 10.60 3.38 19.77
C VAL A 75 9.51 2.83 18.84
N ALA A 76 8.24 2.97 19.21
CA ALA A 76 7.12 2.50 18.41
C ALA A 76 7.05 3.20 17.05
N SER A 77 7.27 4.52 16.99
CA SER A 77 7.28 5.25 15.71
C SER A 77 8.42 4.80 14.78
N VAL A 78 9.64 4.60 15.31
CA VAL A 78 10.78 4.12 14.51
C VAL A 78 10.54 2.71 13.99
N ILE A 79 10.08 1.80 14.85
CA ILE A 79 9.80 0.41 14.46
C ILE A 79 8.68 0.36 13.42
N THR A 80 7.60 1.11 13.64
CA THR A 80 6.48 1.20 12.70
C THR A 80 6.96 1.71 11.34
N TYR A 81 7.73 2.80 11.32
CA TYR A 81 8.30 3.32 10.08
C TYR A 81 9.15 2.26 9.35
N TRP A 82 9.99 1.54 10.08
CA TRP A 82 10.86 0.53 9.48
C TRP A 82 10.07 -0.64 8.87
N ILE A 83 9.09 -1.18 9.60
CA ILE A 83 8.24 -2.29 9.12
C ILE A 83 7.47 -1.89 7.86
N PHE A 84 6.85 -0.70 7.87
CA PHE A 84 6.10 -0.25 6.69
C PHE A 84 7.01 0.02 5.50
N THR A 85 8.20 0.58 5.72
CA THR A 85 9.16 0.80 4.63
C THR A 85 9.64 -0.52 4.03
N LEU A 86 9.84 -1.54 4.87
CA LEU A 86 10.16 -2.89 4.42
C LEU A 86 9.02 -3.50 3.59
N GLU A 87 7.77 -3.39 4.08
CA GLU A 87 6.60 -3.89 3.36
C GLU A 87 6.43 -3.18 2.02
N LEU A 88 6.55 -1.85 1.96
CA LEU A 88 6.54 -1.09 0.71
C LEU A 88 7.62 -1.59 -0.25
N SER A 89 8.85 -1.80 0.23
CA SER A 89 9.94 -2.29 -0.61
C SER A 89 9.68 -3.68 -1.18
N ASN A 90 8.98 -4.53 -0.44
CA ASN A 90 8.54 -5.85 -0.91
C ASN A 90 7.42 -5.72 -1.93
N GLN A 91 6.47 -4.79 -1.74
CA GLN A 91 5.40 -4.53 -2.71
C GLN A 91 5.94 -4.10 -4.08
N TYR A 92 7.04 -3.35 -4.14
CA TYR A 92 7.69 -2.97 -5.41
C TYR A 92 8.50 -4.09 -6.08
N LYS A 93 8.82 -5.17 -5.36
CA LYS A 93 9.51 -6.35 -5.91
C LYS A 93 8.56 -7.42 -6.46
N GLU A 94 7.28 -7.30 -6.15
CA GLU A 94 6.27 -8.24 -6.62
C GLU A 94 6.09 -8.14 -8.15
N PRO A 95 5.95 -9.28 -8.85
CA PRO A 95 5.79 -9.28 -10.29
C PRO A 95 4.50 -8.56 -10.66
N PHE A 96 4.62 -7.45 -11.37
CA PHE A 96 3.50 -6.85 -12.09
C PHE A 96 3.53 -7.35 -13.53
N ASN A 97 2.35 -7.60 -14.09
CA ASN A 97 2.25 -7.89 -15.53
C ASN A 97 1.96 -6.58 -16.24
N ALA A 98 2.77 -6.24 -17.22
CA ALA A 98 2.59 -5.03 -18.01
C ALA A 98 2.42 -5.35 -19.49
N TRP A 99 1.48 -4.65 -20.13
CA TRP A 99 1.24 -4.71 -21.56
C TRP A 99 1.20 -3.31 -22.14
N SER A 100 1.62 -3.15 -23.39
CA SER A 100 1.47 -1.91 -24.14
C SER A 100 0.74 -2.14 -25.45
N PHE A 101 0.02 -1.12 -25.91
CA PHE A 101 -0.64 -1.13 -27.20
C PHE A 101 -0.78 0.27 -27.76
N ASN A 102 -0.82 0.37 -29.09
CA ASN A 102 -1.11 1.62 -29.78
C ASN A 102 -2.59 1.67 -30.14
N PHE A 103 -3.22 2.80 -29.87
CA PHE A 103 -4.56 3.08 -30.32
C PHE A 103 -4.59 4.49 -30.89
N GLN A 104 -4.78 4.59 -32.21
CA GLN A 104 -4.56 5.83 -32.97
C GLN A 104 -3.14 6.35 -32.73
N ASP A 105 -2.97 7.66 -32.49
CA ASP A 105 -1.67 8.32 -32.27
C ASP A 105 -1.24 8.32 -30.79
N THR A 106 -1.71 7.36 -29.99
CA THR A 106 -1.43 7.29 -28.55
C THR A 106 -1.02 5.89 -28.14
N THR A 107 0.07 5.81 -27.36
CA THR A 107 0.53 4.56 -26.74
C THR A 107 -0.14 4.43 -25.38
N PHE A 108 -0.74 3.28 -25.10
CA PHE A 108 -1.33 2.94 -23.81
C PHE A 108 -0.51 1.83 -23.15
N LYS A 109 -0.39 1.90 -21.83
CA LYS A 109 0.22 0.86 -21.00
C LYS A 109 -0.79 0.38 -19.97
N ILE A 110 -1.01 -0.92 -19.91
CA ILE A 110 -1.80 -1.60 -18.88
C ILE A 110 -0.81 -2.18 -17.88
N THR A 111 -0.97 -1.86 -16.60
CA THR A 111 -0.18 -2.46 -15.51
C THR A 111 -1.14 -3.21 -14.60
N LYS A 112 -0.91 -4.51 -14.40
CA LYS A 112 -1.65 -5.35 -13.46
C LYS A 112 -0.78 -5.65 -12.24
N TRP A 113 -1.28 -5.26 -11.06
CA TRP A 113 -0.70 -5.66 -9.78
C TRP A 113 -1.29 -7.00 -9.36
N ASN A 114 -0.49 -8.07 -9.46
CA ASN A 114 -0.97 -9.44 -9.23
C ASN A 114 -1.46 -9.67 -7.79
N LYS A 115 -0.82 -9.05 -6.79
CA LYS A 115 -1.20 -9.17 -5.37
C LYS A 115 -2.59 -8.62 -5.06
N TYR A 116 -2.94 -7.47 -5.65
CA TYR A 116 -4.18 -6.75 -5.33
C TYR A 116 -5.32 -7.06 -6.30
N ASN A 117 -5.06 -7.81 -7.38
CA ASN A 117 -5.99 -7.99 -8.48
C ASN A 117 -6.51 -6.63 -8.99
N GLU A 118 -5.60 -5.68 -9.16
CA GLU A 118 -5.91 -4.34 -9.65
C GLU A 118 -5.13 -4.06 -10.93
N PHE A 119 -5.66 -3.16 -11.75
CA PHE A 119 -4.96 -2.65 -12.91
C PHE A 119 -5.05 -1.13 -13.00
N SER A 120 -4.06 -0.57 -13.66
CA SER A 120 -4.08 0.79 -14.18
C SER A 120 -3.86 0.78 -15.68
N ILE A 121 -4.43 1.76 -16.36
CA ILE A 121 -4.09 2.12 -17.72
C ILE A 121 -3.52 3.53 -17.67
N SER A 122 -2.36 3.71 -18.26
CA SER A 122 -1.79 5.02 -18.55
C SER A 122 -1.66 5.21 -20.06
N TYR A 123 -1.61 6.46 -20.49
CA TYR A 123 -1.36 6.79 -21.89
C TYR A 123 -0.21 7.78 -22.03
N SER A 124 0.42 7.74 -23.19
CA SER A 124 1.55 8.58 -23.53
C SER A 124 1.43 8.99 -24.99
N LYS A 125 1.49 10.31 -25.24
CA LYS A 125 1.64 10.86 -26.59
C LYS A 125 3.12 11.01 -26.99
N ASN A 126 4.01 11.09 -25.99
CA ASN A 126 5.45 11.23 -26.16
C ASN A 126 6.17 10.33 -25.15
N PRO A 127 7.23 9.60 -25.53
CA PRO A 127 7.85 8.55 -24.70
C PRO A 127 8.38 9.00 -23.32
N ARG A 128 8.46 10.31 -23.07
CA ARG A 128 8.98 10.90 -21.83
C ARG A 128 7.89 11.29 -20.81
N SER A 129 6.62 11.10 -21.13
CA SER A 129 5.50 11.45 -20.25
C SER A 129 4.38 10.43 -20.34
N SER A 130 3.87 10.00 -19.18
CA SER A 130 2.69 9.14 -19.05
C SER A 130 1.65 9.80 -18.17
N THR A 131 0.39 9.80 -18.60
CA THR A 131 -0.76 10.30 -17.82
C THR A 131 -1.65 9.12 -17.45
N GLY A 132 -2.14 9.09 -16.20
CA GLY A 132 -3.13 8.10 -15.76
C GLY A 132 -4.42 8.22 -16.56
N PHE A 133 -5.00 7.09 -16.94
CA PHE A 133 -6.23 7.02 -17.74
C PHE A 133 -7.40 6.41 -16.96
N LEU A 134 -7.18 5.21 -16.41
CA LEU A 134 -8.24 4.38 -15.88
C LEU A 134 -7.67 3.33 -14.93
N ASP A 135 -8.22 3.28 -13.73
CA ASP A 135 -7.86 2.29 -12.72
C ASP A 135 -9.08 1.42 -12.38
N GLY A 136 -8.84 0.18 -11.95
CA GLY A 136 -9.92 -0.74 -11.62
C GLY A 136 -9.45 -2.11 -11.14
N LYS A 137 -10.41 -3.04 -11.01
CA LYS A 137 -10.18 -4.40 -10.53
C LYS A 137 -10.03 -5.39 -11.68
N CYS A 138 -9.29 -6.46 -11.42
CA CYS A 138 -9.04 -7.57 -12.31
C CYS A 138 -9.74 -8.83 -11.82
N GLU A 139 -10.32 -9.60 -12.72
CA GLU A 139 -10.75 -10.97 -12.45
C GLU A 139 -10.11 -11.94 -13.44
N GLN A 140 -9.40 -12.94 -12.94
CA GLN A 140 -8.87 -14.01 -13.78
C GLN A 140 -9.94 -15.10 -13.98
N LYS A 141 -10.31 -15.38 -15.23
CA LYS A 141 -11.23 -16.47 -15.62
C LYS A 141 -10.57 -17.33 -16.69
N LYS A 142 -9.99 -18.47 -16.27
CA LYS A 142 -9.20 -19.36 -17.14
C LYS A 142 -8.14 -18.55 -17.90
N ASP A 143 -8.16 -18.56 -19.24
CA ASP A 143 -7.22 -17.85 -20.11
C ASP A 143 -7.66 -16.40 -20.44
N THR A 144 -8.63 -15.87 -19.70
CA THR A 144 -9.15 -14.52 -19.89
C THR A 144 -8.97 -13.70 -18.62
N LEU A 145 -8.31 -12.55 -18.75
CA LEU A 145 -8.23 -11.54 -17.70
C LEU A 145 -9.29 -10.47 -17.97
N LEU A 146 -10.24 -10.34 -17.07
CA LEU A 146 -11.28 -9.30 -17.12
C LEU A 146 -10.79 -8.06 -16.36
N LEU A 147 -10.87 -6.91 -16.99
CA LEU A 147 -10.52 -5.60 -16.43
C LEU A 147 -11.82 -4.81 -16.22
N ILE A 148 -12.18 -4.54 -14.97
CA ILE A 148 -13.43 -3.89 -14.59
C ILE A 148 -13.09 -2.53 -13.98
N ALA A 149 -13.55 -1.46 -14.62
CA ALA A 149 -13.42 -0.11 -14.08
C ALA A 149 -14.72 0.65 -14.26
N ASN A 150 -15.28 1.15 -13.15
CA ASN A 150 -16.57 1.82 -13.11
C ASN A 150 -17.68 0.94 -13.74
N SER A 151 -18.24 1.37 -14.88
CA SER A 151 -19.26 0.67 -15.66
C SER A 151 -18.73 0.04 -16.95
N LYS A 152 -17.41 0.01 -17.15
CA LYS A 152 -16.76 -0.51 -18.36
C LYS A 152 -15.99 -1.78 -18.02
N SER A 153 -16.19 -2.80 -18.84
CA SER A 153 -15.39 -4.03 -18.79
C SER A 153 -14.60 -4.20 -20.08
N MET A 154 -13.33 -4.54 -19.92
CA MET A 154 -12.43 -4.93 -21.00
C MET A 154 -11.93 -6.34 -20.71
N ARG A 155 -11.47 -7.06 -21.73
CA ARG A 155 -10.90 -8.38 -21.52
C ARG A 155 -9.61 -8.53 -22.30
N ILE A 156 -8.64 -9.18 -21.67
CA ILE A 156 -7.39 -9.63 -22.28
C ILE A 156 -7.49 -11.14 -22.48
N HIS A 157 -7.35 -11.58 -23.72
CA HIS A 157 -7.39 -12.99 -24.08
C HIS A 157 -6.42 -13.26 -25.23
N HIS A 158 -5.55 -14.26 -25.09
CA HIS A 158 -4.52 -14.60 -26.09
C HIS A 158 -3.73 -13.38 -26.62
N GLY A 159 -3.25 -12.53 -25.72
CA GLY A 159 -2.44 -11.35 -26.09
C GLY A 159 -3.22 -10.26 -26.83
N LYS A 160 -4.56 -10.28 -26.80
CA LYS A 160 -5.41 -9.27 -27.43
C LYS A 160 -6.34 -8.62 -26.42
N LEU A 161 -6.50 -7.32 -26.52
CA LEU A 161 -7.42 -6.49 -25.74
C LEU A 161 -8.73 -6.28 -26.51
N TYR A 162 -9.85 -6.56 -25.86
CA TYR A 162 -11.19 -6.37 -26.41
C TYR A 162 -11.96 -5.30 -25.62
N ASN A 163 -12.93 -4.67 -26.29
CA ASN A 163 -13.85 -3.67 -25.73
C ASN A 163 -13.21 -2.37 -25.22
N PHE A 164 -11.92 -2.14 -25.51
CA PHE A 164 -11.29 -0.84 -25.24
C PHE A 164 -11.96 0.26 -26.08
N ARG A 165 -12.51 1.29 -25.43
CA ARG A 165 -13.25 2.40 -26.06
C ARG A 165 -14.32 1.95 -27.08
N LYS A 166 -14.99 0.81 -26.84
CA LYS A 166 -15.98 0.21 -27.75
C LYS A 166 -15.43 -0.11 -29.15
N SER A 167 -14.12 -0.36 -29.27
CA SER A 167 -13.52 -0.86 -30.52
C SER A 167 -14.18 -2.18 -30.94
N LYS A 168 -14.59 -2.28 -32.21
CA LYS A 168 -15.12 -3.52 -32.81
C LYS A 168 -14.02 -4.57 -33.00
N ASN A 169 -12.80 -4.13 -33.26
CA ASN A 169 -11.67 -5.01 -33.52
C ASN A 169 -10.80 -5.18 -32.26
N PRO A 170 -10.30 -6.41 -32.01
CA PRO A 170 -9.33 -6.64 -30.93
C PRO A 170 -8.01 -5.94 -31.22
N ILE A 171 -7.38 -5.42 -30.17
CA ILE A 171 -6.10 -4.71 -30.24
C ILE A 171 -5.00 -5.65 -29.75
N SER A 172 -3.96 -5.86 -30.55
CA SER A 172 -2.80 -6.67 -30.15
C SER A 172 -2.02 -5.99 -29.03
N LEU A 173 -1.69 -6.74 -27.98
CA LEU A 173 -0.86 -6.31 -26.86
C LEU A 173 0.59 -6.75 -27.08
N LYS A 174 1.52 -5.91 -26.63
CA LYS A 174 2.94 -6.26 -26.47
C LYS A 174 3.24 -6.38 -24.98
N ILE A 175 3.91 -7.45 -24.57
CA ILE A 175 4.37 -7.61 -23.19
C ILE A 175 5.49 -6.58 -22.96
N CYS A 176 5.45 -5.90 -21.82
CA CYS A 176 6.54 -5.07 -21.35
C CYS A 176 7.36 -5.90 -20.37
N ASP A 177 8.64 -6.09 -20.67
CA ASP A 177 9.63 -6.65 -19.74
C ASP A 177 10.08 -5.59 -18.71
#